data_AF-A0A7S1S5Y8-F1
#
_entry.id   AF-A0A7S1S5Y8-F1
#
_cell.length_a   1.000
_cell.length_b   1.000
_cell.length_c   1.000
_cell.angle_alpha   90.00
_cell.angle_beta   90.00
_cell.angle_gamma   90.00
#
_symmetry.space_group_name_H-M   'P 1'
#
loop_
_entity.id
_entity.type
_entity.pdbx_description
1 polymer ?
#
loop_
_entity_poly.entity_id
_entity_poly.type
_entity_poly.pdbx_seq_one_letter_code
_entity_poly.pdbx_strand_id
1 'polypeptide(L)'
;MHCARLFELSRRPGAGLFSALPRERYAEVRRVAVDAVLHTDYQRHFALVKETQTLHEMNAELFDAAGEPQRAADFPPADAAEFFRTPDVKAHLQRVLLHYCDVSNPMKARPLCEAWAHRVLEEFFAQGDRERAL
;
A
#
# COMPACT_ATOMS: atom_id res chain seq x y z
N MET A 1 3.02 -10.08 -12.61
CA MET A 1 1.90 -11.00 -12.96
C MET A 1 0.55 -10.48 -12.47
N HIS A 2 0.41 -10.09 -11.20
CA HIS A 2 -0.87 -9.62 -10.61
C HIS A 2 -1.52 -8.41 -11.33
N CYS A 3 -0.75 -7.36 -11.65
CA CYS A 3 -1.27 -6.20 -12.39
C CYS A 3 -1.87 -6.60 -13.75
N ALA A 4 -1.16 -7.44 -14.50
CA ALA A 4 -1.62 -7.89 -15.82
C ALA A 4 -2.96 -8.62 -15.70
N ARG A 5 -3.09 -9.50 -14.70
CA ARG A 5 -4.33 -10.24 -14.45
C ARG A 5 -5.48 -9.32 -14.07
N LEU A 6 -5.28 -8.33 -13.20
CA LEU A 6 -6.30 -7.35 -12.83
C LEU A 6 -6.90 -6.66 -14.06
N PHE A 7 -6.05 -6.15 -14.96
CA PHE A 7 -6.52 -5.43 -16.16
C PHE A 7 -7.03 -6.34 -17.27
N GLU A 8 -6.63 -7.61 -17.30
CA GLU A 8 -7.24 -8.62 -18.16
C GLU A 8 -8.67 -8.91 -17.69
N LEU A 9 -8.87 -9.13 -16.39
CA LEU A 9 -10.19 -9.41 -15.80
C LEU A 9 -11.16 -8.24 -15.97
N SER A 10 -10.68 -7.00 -15.78
CA SER A 10 -11.52 -5.80 -15.88
C SER A 10 -12.03 -5.51 -17.30
N ARG A 11 -11.54 -6.23 -18.32
CA ARG A 11 -12.00 -6.14 -19.70
C ARG A 11 -13.00 -7.23 -20.09
N ARG A 12 -13.29 -8.18 -19.20
CA ARG A 12 -14.25 -9.26 -19.50
C ARG A 12 -15.68 -8.72 -19.57
N PRO A 13 -16.56 -9.28 -20.42
CA PRO A 13 -17.97 -8.93 -20.45
C PRO A 13 -18.60 -9.05 -19.05
N GLY A 14 -19.32 -8.02 -18.61
CA GLY A 14 -19.93 -7.96 -17.28
C GLY A 14 -18.99 -7.60 -16.12
N ALA A 15 -17.67 -7.49 -16.34
CA ALA A 15 -16.67 -7.15 -15.32
C ALA A 15 -15.96 -5.82 -15.60
N GLY A 16 -16.59 -4.94 -16.37
CA GLY A 16 -16.05 -3.66 -16.85
C GLY A 16 -15.84 -2.60 -15.76
N LEU A 17 -14.98 -2.88 -14.77
CA LEU A 17 -14.75 -2.02 -13.59
C LEU A 17 -14.40 -0.57 -13.97
N PHE A 18 -13.67 -0.38 -15.07
CA PHE A 18 -13.22 0.93 -15.53
C PHE A 18 -13.95 1.43 -16.77
N SER A 19 -15.02 0.75 -17.21
CA SER A 19 -15.69 1.00 -18.49
C SER A 19 -16.33 2.40 -18.59
N ALA A 20 -16.75 2.96 -17.46
CA ALA A 20 -17.36 4.30 -17.38
C ALA A 20 -16.33 5.44 -17.24
N LEU A 21 -15.03 5.14 -17.10
CA LEU A 21 -14.02 6.17 -16.89
C LEU A 21 -13.59 6.79 -18.23
N PRO A 22 -13.46 8.13 -18.30
CA PRO A 22 -12.76 8.80 -19.40
C PRO A 22 -11.33 8.27 -19.56
N ARG A 23 -10.79 8.35 -20.78
CA ARG A 23 -9.47 7.80 -21.12
C ARG A 23 -8.36 8.35 -20.22
N GLU A 24 -8.39 9.64 -19.92
CA GLU A 24 -7.38 10.30 -19.07
C GLU A 24 -7.44 9.76 -17.63
N ARG A 25 -8.66 9.62 -17.09
CA ARG A 25 -8.87 9.08 -15.73
C ARG A 25 -8.48 7.60 -15.65
N TYR A 26 -8.79 6.81 -16.68
CA TYR A 26 -8.35 5.42 -16.75
C TYR A 26 -6.82 5.31 -16.78
N ALA A 27 -6.14 6.17 -17.55
CA ALA A 27 -4.69 6.20 -17.60
C ALA A 27 -4.07 6.50 -16.22
N GLU A 28 -4.63 7.47 -15.49
CA GLU A 28 -4.20 7.80 -14.13
C GLU A 28 -4.43 6.64 -13.16
N VAL A 29 -5.64 6.06 -13.12
CA VAL A 29 -5.98 4.91 -12.27
C VAL A 29 -5.04 3.74 -12.56
N ARG A 30 -4.81 3.44 -13.84
CA ARG A 30 -3.89 2.38 -14.25
C ARG A 30 -2.47 2.64 -13.75
N ARG A 31 -1.97 3.87 -13.89
CA ARG A 31 -0.63 4.25 -13.42
C ARG A 31 -0.51 4.03 -11.91
N VAL A 32 -1.45 4.55 -11.12
CA VAL A 32 -1.43 4.46 -9.65
C VAL A 32 -1.55 2.99 -9.20
N ALA A 33 -2.49 2.23 -9.76
CA ALA A 33 -2.70 0.83 -9.38
C ALA A 33 -1.48 -0.04 -9.71
N VAL A 34 -0.88 0.14 -10.89
CA VAL A 34 0.35 -0.59 -11.26
C VAL A 34 1.48 -0.24 -10.31
N ASP A 35 1.69 1.05 -10.04
CA ASP A 35 2.76 1.52 -9.17
C ASP A 35 2.59 0.98 -7.74
N ALA A 36 1.39 1.08 -7.16
CA ALA A 36 1.12 0.59 -5.81
C ALA A 36 1.32 -0.93 -5.70
N VAL A 37 0.79 -1.72 -6.65
CA VAL A 37 0.93 -3.19 -6.62
C VAL A 37 2.38 -3.64 -6.84
N LEU A 38 3.18 -2.92 -7.62
CA LEU A 38 4.61 -3.23 -7.75
C LEU A 38 5.41 -2.95 -6.47
N HIS A 39 4.91 -2.06 -5.60
CA HIS A 39 5.54 -1.73 -4.33
C HIS A 39 5.09 -2.61 -3.16
N THR A 40 4.18 -3.57 -3.37
CA THR A 40 3.90 -4.61 -2.37
C THR A 40 4.95 -5.73 -2.38
N ASP A 41 5.89 -5.71 -3.33
CA ASP A 41 7.01 -6.63 -3.34
C ASP A 41 7.88 -6.44 -2.09
N TYR A 42 8.08 -7.50 -1.31
CA TYR A 42 8.87 -7.47 -0.09
C TYR A 42 10.32 -7.02 -0.33
N GLN A 43 10.88 -7.19 -1.54
CA GLN A 43 12.20 -6.65 -1.89
C GLN A 43 12.27 -5.11 -1.78
N ARG A 44 11.12 -4.42 -1.83
CA ARG A 44 11.01 -2.96 -1.68
C ARG A 44 10.87 -2.53 -0.22
N HIS A 45 10.61 -3.46 0.72
CA HIS A 45 10.26 -3.14 2.10
C HIS A 45 11.27 -2.17 2.75
N PHE A 46 12.55 -2.50 2.74
CA PHE A 46 13.57 -1.66 3.38
C PHE A 46 13.76 -0.29 2.71
N ALA A 47 13.59 -0.22 1.38
CA ALA A 47 13.63 1.05 0.67
C ALA A 47 12.46 1.96 1.09
N LEU A 48 11.24 1.40 1.11
CA LEU A 48 10.03 2.12 1.54
C LEU A 48 10.12 2.59 3.00
N VAL A 49 10.65 1.76 3.89
CA VAL A 49 10.86 2.13 5.31
C VAL A 49 11.85 3.29 5.41
N LYS A 50 13.00 3.19 4.74
CA LYS A 50 14.02 4.25 4.74
C LYS A 50 13.49 5.56 4.18
N GLU A 51 12.81 5.53 3.04
CA GLU A 51 12.21 6.71 2.42
C GLU A 51 11.15 7.36 3.33
N THR A 52 10.35 6.55 4.03
CA THR A 52 9.37 7.05 5.02
C THR A 52 10.05 7.69 6.22
N GLN A 53 11.13 7.09 6.73
CA GLN A 53 11.93 7.66 7.82
C GLN A 53 12.55 9.00 7.41
N THR A 54 13.20 9.05 6.24
CA THR A 54 13.78 10.29 5.71
C THR A 54 12.72 11.37 5.49
N LEU A 55 11.55 11.01 4.96
CA LEU A 55 10.44 11.94 4.80
C LEU A 55 9.96 12.50 6.15
N HIS A 56 9.90 11.66 7.18
CA HIS A 56 9.57 12.09 8.53
C HIS A 56 10.63 13.04 9.11
N GLU A 57 11.90 12.64 9.07
CA GLU A 57 13.03 13.41 9.61
C GLU A 57 13.18 14.79 8.94
N MET A 58 13.05 14.85 7.62
CA MET A 58 13.17 16.10 6.85
C MET A 58 12.02 17.08 7.11
N ASN A 59 10.90 16.63 7.67
CA ASN A 59 9.71 17.44 7.91
C ASN A 59 9.26 17.37 9.38
N ALA A 60 10.19 17.06 10.30
CA ALA A 60 9.88 16.89 11.72
C ALA A 60 9.19 18.11 12.33
N GLU A 61 9.66 19.33 12.02
CA GLU A 61 9.05 20.58 12.50
C GLU A 61 7.58 20.73 12.08
N LEU A 62 7.26 20.36 10.84
CA LEU A 62 5.89 20.36 10.30
C LEU A 62 5.00 19.37 11.06
N PHE A 63 5.52 18.17 11.35
CA PHE A 63 4.77 17.14 12.06
C PHE A 63 4.62 17.42 13.55
N ASP A 64 5.64 18.00 14.19
CA ASP A 64 5.58 18.45 15.58
C ASP A 64 4.56 19.58 15.76
N ALA A 65 4.53 20.53 14.82
CA ALA A 65 3.56 21.62 14.80
C ALA A 65 2.12 21.13 14.55
N ALA A 66 1.95 20.02 13.82
CA ALA A 66 0.64 19.48 13.50
C ALA A 66 -0.11 18.89 14.72
N GLY A 67 0.60 18.58 15.81
CA GLY A 67 0.04 18.09 17.06
C GLY A 67 -0.60 16.70 16.98
N GLU A 68 -1.18 16.24 18.09
CA GLU A 68 -1.78 14.90 18.19
C GLU A 68 -3.13 14.82 17.43
N PRO A 69 -3.30 13.85 16.50
CA PRO A 69 -4.49 13.72 15.66
C PRO A 69 -5.82 13.66 16.43
N GLN A 70 -5.82 13.08 17.63
CA GLN A 70 -7.03 12.92 18.43
C GLN A 70 -7.50 14.21 19.13
N ARG A 71 -6.78 15.33 19.01
CA ARG A 71 -7.08 16.58 19.75
C ARG A 71 -7.36 17.81 18.89
N ALA A 72 -7.17 17.75 17.58
CA ALA A 72 -7.36 18.90 16.69
C ALA A 72 -8.74 18.86 15.99
N ALA A 73 -9.49 19.96 16.08
CA ALA A 73 -10.76 20.12 15.37
C ALA A 73 -10.60 20.08 13.84
N ASP A 74 -9.43 20.52 13.36
CA ASP A 74 -9.09 20.65 11.93
C ASP A 74 -7.90 19.75 11.57
N PHE A 75 -7.97 18.44 11.90
CA PHE A 75 -6.94 17.47 11.52
C PHE A 75 -7.13 16.94 10.08
N PRO A 76 -6.07 16.86 9.25
CA PRO A 76 -4.74 17.43 9.47
C PRO A 76 -4.72 18.95 9.21
N PRO A 77 -3.83 19.70 9.89
CA PRO A 77 -3.69 21.14 9.63
C PRO A 77 -3.32 21.43 8.17
N ALA A 78 -3.66 22.63 7.70
CA ALA A 78 -3.70 22.95 6.27
C ALA A 78 -2.35 22.80 5.56
N ASP A 79 -1.26 23.17 6.24
CA ASP A 79 0.12 23.00 5.82
C ASP A 79 0.52 21.52 5.67
N ALA A 80 0.18 20.68 6.64
CA ALA A 80 0.39 19.24 6.56
C ALA A 80 -0.46 18.61 5.43
N ALA A 81 -1.70 19.06 5.26
CA ALA A 81 -2.57 18.61 4.18
C ALA A 81 -2.03 18.99 2.80
N GLU A 82 -1.45 20.18 2.65
CA GLU A 82 -0.79 20.63 1.42
C GLU A 82 0.47 19.80 1.14
N PHE A 83 1.30 19.57 2.15
CA PHE A 83 2.49 18.73 2.06
C PHE A 83 2.15 17.32 1.53
N PHE A 84 1.14 16.65 2.08
CA PHE A 84 0.71 15.32 1.63
C PHE A 84 0.09 15.30 0.23
N ARG A 85 -0.35 16.45 -0.30
CA ARG A 85 -0.88 16.56 -1.67
C ARG A 85 0.22 16.77 -2.72
N THR A 86 1.45 17.09 -2.30
CA THR A 86 2.58 17.21 -3.25
C THR A 86 2.74 15.89 -4.02
N PRO A 87 2.99 15.93 -5.35
CA PRO A 87 2.93 14.73 -6.18
C PRO A 87 3.83 13.58 -5.71
N ASP A 88 5.04 13.89 -5.25
CA ASP A 88 6.02 12.90 -4.81
C ASP A 88 5.62 12.26 -3.48
N VAL A 89 5.21 13.07 -2.49
CA VAL A 89 4.73 12.56 -1.20
C VAL A 89 3.46 11.73 -1.38
N LYS A 90 2.53 12.21 -2.21
CA LYS A 90 1.30 11.46 -2.51
C LYS A 90 1.61 10.11 -3.16
N ALA A 91 2.53 10.06 -4.12
CA ALA A 91 2.94 8.82 -4.76
C ALA A 91 3.61 7.86 -3.76
N HIS A 92 4.52 8.38 -2.92
CA HIS A 92 5.15 7.61 -1.86
C HIS A 92 4.13 7.00 -0.90
N LEU A 93 3.18 7.80 -0.41
CA LEU A 93 2.12 7.34 0.48
C LEU A 93 1.24 6.26 -0.17
N GLN A 94 0.89 6.39 -1.45
CA GLN A 94 0.11 5.37 -2.15
C GLN A 94 0.82 4.00 -2.15
N ARG A 95 2.15 3.99 -2.29
CA ARG A 95 2.98 2.78 -2.22
C ARG A 95 3.03 2.22 -0.81
N VAL A 96 3.40 3.06 0.16
CA VAL A 96 3.58 2.66 1.56
C VAL A 96 2.28 2.17 2.18
N LEU A 97 1.15 2.86 1.93
CA LEU A 97 -0.13 2.48 2.50
C LEU A 97 -0.57 1.09 2.06
N LEU A 98 -0.45 0.77 0.77
CA LEU A 98 -0.81 -0.56 0.28
C LEU A 98 0.15 -1.63 0.82
N HIS A 99 1.45 -1.34 0.84
CA HIS A 99 2.45 -2.24 1.43
C HIS A 99 2.20 -2.52 2.91
N TYR A 100 1.86 -1.48 3.70
CA TYR A 100 1.54 -1.62 5.11
C TYR A 100 0.26 -2.43 5.33
N CYS A 101 -0.75 -2.24 4.49
CA CYS A 101 -1.94 -3.10 4.49
C CYS A 101 -1.55 -4.58 4.32
N ASP A 102 -0.64 -4.88 3.40
CA ASP A 102 -0.18 -6.24 3.09
C ASP A 102 0.55 -6.90 4.29
N VAL A 103 1.40 -6.14 4.99
CA VAL A 103 2.15 -6.64 6.17
C VAL A 103 1.46 -6.36 7.51
N SER A 104 0.19 -5.97 7.52
CA SER A 104 -0.53 -5.53 8.73
C SER A 104 -0.96 -6.64 9.68
N ASN A 105 -0.75 -7.92 9.33
CA ASN A 105 -1.26 -9.07 10.10
C ASN A 105 -0.83 -9.07 11.57
N PRO A 106 0.44 -8.78 11.93
CA PRO A 106 0.89 -8.72 13.32
C PRO A 106 0.26 -7.60 14.15
N MET A 107 -0.29 -6.56 13.49
CA MET A 107 -0.93 -5.42 14.15
C MET A 107 -2.41 -5.68 14.47
N LYS A 108 -2.98 -6.80 14.03
CA LYS A 108 -4.38 -7.15 14.29
C LYS A 108 -4.53 -7.73 15.71
N ALA A 109 -5.77 -7.76 16.21
CA ALA A 109 -6.08 -8.44 17.46
C ALA A 109 -5.58 -9.88 17.45
N ARG A 110 -5.12 -10.37 18.60
CA ARG A 110 -4.42 -11.65 18.75
C ARG A 110 -5.06 -12.83 18.00
N PRO A 111 -6.38 -13.08 18.07
CA PRO A 111 -6.98 -14.20 17.34
C PRO A 111 -6.81 -14.11 15.81
N LEU A 112 -6.83 -12.90 15.25
CA LEU A 112 -6.62 -12.68 13.82
C LEU A 112 -5.14 -12.83 13.45
N CYS A 113 -4.24 -12.30 14.26
CA CYS A 113 -2.80 -12.43 14.06
C CYS A 113 -2.39 -13.91 14.02
N GLU A 114 -2.82 -14.71 15.01
CA GLU A 114 -2.54 -16.14 15.08
C GLU A 114 -3.11 -16.91 13.87
N ALA A 115 -4.35 -16.61 13.47
CA ALA A 115 -4.97 -17.24 12.30
C ALA A 115 -4.20 -16.95 11.00
N TRP A 116 -3.72 -15.71 10.81
CA TRP A 116 -2.90 -15.37 9.65
C TRP A 116 -1.52 -16.02 9.70
N ALA A 117 -0.88 -16.06 10.87
CA ALA A 117 0.41 -16.73 11.04
C ALA A 117 0.33 -18.23 10.68
N HIS A 118 -0.71 -18.94 11.14
CA HIS A 118 -0.91 -20.34 10.78
C HIS A 118 -1.10 -20.56 9.28
N ARG A 119 -1.86 -19.70 8.59
CA ARG A 119 -2.05 -19.80 7.12
C ARG A 119 -0.75 -19.60 6.36
N VAL A 120 0.07 -18.64 6.77
CA VAL A 120 1.38 -18.39 6.16
C VAL A 120 2.30 -19.59 6.37
N LEU A 121 2.33 -20.16 7.58
CA LEU A 121 3.12 -21.37 7.85
C LEU A 121 2.65 -22.57 7.03
N GLU A 122 1.35 -22.79 6.92
CA GLU A 122 0.77 -23.84 6.09
C GLU A 122 1.18 -23.70 4.62
N GLU A 123 1.10 -22.48 4.06
CA GLU A 123 1.54 -22.20 2.69
C GLU A 123 3.04 -22.46 2.51
N PHE A 124 3.88 -22.03 3.45
CA PHE A 124 5.32 -22.25 3.41
C PHE A 124 5.70 -23.73 3.51
N PHE A 125 5.03 -24.51 4.38
CA PHE A 125 5.27 -25.95 4.47
C PHE A 125 4.84 -26.66 3.18
N ALA A 126 3.68 -26.31 2.64
CA ALA A 126 3.22 -26.87 1.37
C ALA A 126 4.17 -26.52 0.21
N GLN A 127 4.75 -25.32 0.19
CA GLN A 127 5.79 -24.95 -0.77
C GLN A 127 7.06 -25.79 -0.57
N GLY A 128 7.56 -25.90 0.66
CA GLY A 128 8.76 -26.69 0.97
C GLY A 128 8.62 -28.18 0.63
N ASP A 129 7.42 -28.74 0.81
CA ASP A 129 7.12 -30.12 0.40
C ASP A 129 7.17 -30.29 -1.13
N ARG A 130 6.68 -29.31 -1.91
CA ARG A 130 6.81 -29.32 -3.37
C ARG A 130 8.25 -29.19 -3.80
N GLU A 131 9.03 -28.30 -3.17
CA GLU A 131 10.44 -28.10 -3.47
C GLU A 131 11.28 -29.35 -3.19
N ARG A 132 10.97 -30.09 -2.11
CA ARG A 132 11.64 -31.38 -1.80
C ARG A 132 11.35 -32.49 -2.82
N ALA A 133 10.22 -32.41 -3.52
CA ALA A 133 9.80 -33.42 -4.49
C ALA A 133 10.34 -33.17 -5.92
N LEU A 134 10.99 -32.03 -6.16
CA LEU A 134 11.68 -31.68 -7.41
C LEU A 134 13.12 -32.21 -7.42
#